data_AF-A0A2D7S3C1-F1
#
_entry.id   AF-A0A2D7S3C1-F1
#
_cell.length_a   1.000
_cell.length_b   1.000
_cell.length_c   1.000
_cell.angle_alpha   90.00
_cell.angle_beta   90.00
_cell.angle_gamma   90.00
#
_symmetry.space_group_name_H-M   'P 1'
#
loop_
_entity.id
_entity.type
_entity.pdbx_description
1 polymer ?
#
loop_
_entity_poly.entity_id
_entity_poly.type
_entity_poly.pdbx_seq_one_letter_code
_entity_poly.pdbx_strand_id
1 'polypeptide(L)'
;MNKNTYVINLWGLGDLIPTLENFARFNLKIKLVTLQDEKVVSEILRLLKKENDIEVISMGRYGTSIYLFLKALNGADLIFSAPLAGKARKLATFLNKFSKKIYLVEEEGNIYELNSEILKRLQS
;
A
#
# COMPACT_ATOMS: atom_id res chain seq x y z
N MET A 1 -12.22 -4.79 9.08
CA MET A 1 -11.50 -4.20 7.94
C MET A 1 -11.82 -2.72 7.93
N ASN A 2 -10.87 -1.86 8.28
CA ASN A 2 -11.04 -0.42 8.11
C ASN A 2 -11.38 -0.15 6.63
N LYS A 3 -12.61 0.30 6.35
CA LYS A 3 -13.06 0.46 4.96
C LYS A 3 -12.29 1.54 4.21
N ASN A 4 -11.56 2.40 4.91
CA ASN A 4 -10.94 3.61 4.38
C ASN A 4 -9.41 3.65 4.46
N THR A 5 -8.76 2.50 4.69
CA THR A 5 -7.28 2.40 4.71
C THR A 5 -6.79 1.69 3.44
N TYR A 6 -5.80 2.28 2.77
CA TYR A 6 -5.21 1.77 1.54
C TYR A 6 -3.71 1.65 1.68
N VAL A 7 -3.18 0.48 1.34
CA VAL A 7 -1.75 0.21 1.25
C VAL A 7 -1.31 0.43 -0.20
N ILE A 8 -0.23 1.16 -0.41
CA ILE A 8 0.17 1.68 -1.71
C ILE A 8 1.57 1.15 -2.04
N ASN A 9 1.65 0.24 -3.01
CA ASN A 9 2.89 -0.24 -3.58
C ASN A 9 2.96 0.11 -5.07
N LEU A 10 3.75 1.13 -5.41
CA LEU A 10 3.90 1.64 -6.79
C LEU A 10 5.18 1.15 -7.48
N TRP A 11 5.82 0.12 -6.95
CA TRP A 11 7.13 -0.35 -7.37
C TRP A 11 7.04 -1.72 -8.05
N GLY A 12 8.20 -2.26 -8.43
CA GLY A 12 8.32 -3.56 -9.09
C GLY A 12 7.94 -4.72 -8.17
N LEU A 13 7.85 -5.91 -8.76
CA LEU A 13 7.54 -7.15 -8.01
C LEU A 13 8.53 -7.43 -6.88
N GLY A 14 9.79 -7.01 -7.03
CA GLY A 14 10.82 -7.16 -6.00
C GLY A 14 10.50 -6.44 -4.68
N ASP A 15 9.81 -5.31 -4.74
CA ASP A 15 9.35 -4.58 -3.53
C ASP A 15 7.97 -5.06 -3.08
N LEU A 16 7.14 -5.53 -4.01
CA LEU A 16 5.80 -6.01 -3.70
C LEU A 16 5.82 -7.29 -2.86
N ILE A 17 6.72 -8.24 -3.15
CA ILE A 17 6.78 -9.51 -2.40
C ILE A 17 7.10 -9.27 -0.92
N PRO A 18 8.17 -8.54 -0.54
CA PRO A 18 8.44 -8.21 0.87
C PRO A 18 7.33 -7.41 1.53
N THR A 19 6.70 -6.49 0.78
CA THR A 19 5.51 -5.76 1.25
C THR A 19 4.42 -6.74 1.68
N LEU A 20 4.04 -7.67 0.79
CA LEU A 20 3.01 -8.67 1.05
C LEU A 20 3.37 -9.61 2.20
N GLU A 21 4.63 -10.07 2.27
CA GLU A 21 5.11 -10.89 3.39
C GLU A 21 4.99 -10.17 4.74
N ASN A 22 5.35 -8.89 4.80
CA ASN A 22 5.22 -8.12 6.03
C ASN A 22 3.76 -7.97 6.46
N PHE A 23 2.84 -7.64 5.55
CA PHE A 23 1.41 -7.59 5.89
C PHE A 23 0.84 -8.95 6.27
N ALA A 24 1.32 -10.02 5.63
CA ALA A 24 0.91 -11.40 5.90
C ALA A 24 1.25 -11.83 7.33
N ARG A 25 2.39 -11.40 7.88
CA ARG A 25 2.82 -11.71 9.25
C ARG A 25 1.83 -11.21 10.32
N PHE A 26 1.11 -10.13 10.04
CA PHE A 26 0.19 -9.52 11.01
C PHE A 26 -1.28 -9.92 10.82
N ASN A 27 -1.59 -10.86 9.90
CA ASN A 27 -2.97 -11.28 9.58
C ASN A 27 -3.92 -10.10 9.32
N LEU A 28 -3.42 -9.07 8.62
CA LEU A 28 -4.17 -7.86 8.34
C LEU A 28 -5.03 -8.02 7.09
N LYS A 29 -6.26 -7.51 7.15
CA LYS A 29 -7.11 -7.36 5.97
C LYS A 29 -6.88 -5.99 5.32
N ILE A 30 -6.29 -5.97 4.13
CA ILE A 30 -5.84 -4.72 3.50
C ILE A 30 -6.38 -4.53 2.09
N LYS A 31 -6.46 -3.28 1.66
CA LYS A 31 -6.67 -2.88 0.26
C LYS A 31 -5.36 -2.45 -0.35
N LEU A 32 -4.79 -3.29 -1.22
CA LEU A 32 -3.53 -3.03 -1.88
C LEU A 32 -3.76 -2.31 -3.21
N VAL A 33 -3.29 -1.07 -3.31
CA VAL A 33 -3.20 -0.33 -4.57
C VAL A 33 -1.83 -0.56 -5.18
N THR A 34 -1.80 -1.08 -6.41
CA THR A 34 -0.55 -1.36 -7.11
C THR A 34 -0.61 -1.10 -8.62
N LEU A 35 0.56 -0.98 -9.24
CA LEU A 35 0.72 -0.91 -10.69
C LEU A 35 0.91 -2.29 -11.33
N GLN A 36 1.04 -3.34 -10.52
CA GLN A 36 1.24 -4.71 -11.00
C GLN A 36 -0.07 -5.31 -11.50
N ASP A 37 0.01 -6.18 -12.50
CA ASP A 37 -1.15 -6.89 -13.04
C ASP A 37 -1.85 -7.71 -11.94
N GLU A 38 -3.18 -7.57 -11.83
CA GLU A 38 -3.97 -8.20 -10.79
C GLU A 38 -3.75 -9.72 -10.72
N LYS A 39 -3.63 -10.40 -11.88
CA LYS A 39 -3.43 -11.86 -11.92
C LYS A 39 -2.09 -12.26 -11.33
N VAL A 40 -1.04 -11.46 -11.58
CA VAL A 40 0.29 -11.71 -11.00
C VAL A 40 0.24 -11.57 -9.48
N VAL A 41 -0.42 -10.53 -8.99
CA VAL A 41 -0.56 -10.31 -7.54
C VAL A 41 -1.40 -11.42 -6.90
N SER A 42 -2.53 -11.80 -7.52
CA SER A 42 -3.37 -12.90 -7.04
C SER A 42 -2.62 -14.23 -6.94
N GLU A 43 -1.75 -14.52 -7.91
CA GLU A 43 -0.93 -15.75 -7.89
C GLU A 43 0.09 -15.73 -6.74
N ILE A 44 0.75 -14.59 -6.50
CA ILE A 44 1.66 -14.41 -5.35
C ILE A 44 0.88 -14.60 -4.04
N LEU A 45 -0.30 -13.99 -3.91
CA LEU A 45 -1.15 -14.12 -2.73
C LEU A 45 -1.58 -15.56 -2.49
N ARG A 46 -1.91 -16.31 -3.54
CA ARG A 46 -2.25 -17.74 -3.47
C ARG A 46 -1.08 -18.57 -2.94
N LEU A 47 0.13 -18.31 -3.43
CA LEU A 47 1.35 -18.99 -2.94
C LEU A 47 1.63 -18.68 -1.46
N LEU A 48 1.31 -17.46 -1.03
CA LEU A 48 1.41 -17.02 0.37
C LEU A 48 0.21 -17.46 1.24
N LYS A 49 -0.84 -18.07 0.67
CA LYS A 49 -2.12 -18.40 1.33
C LYS A 49 -2.82 -17.18 1.95
N LYS A 50 -2.86 -16.07 1.20
CA LYS A 50 -3.35 -14.74 1.61
C LYS A 50 -4.40 -14.14 0.68
N GLU A 51 -4.93 -14.91 -0.25
CA GLU A 51 -5.92 -14.48 -1.25
C GLU A 51 -7.21 -13.91 -0.66
N ASN A 52 -7.57 -14.28 0.58
CA ASN A 52 -8.77 -13.79 1.27
C ASN A 52 -8.50 -12.60 2.22
N ASP A 53 -7.23 -12.26 2.44
CA ASP A 53 -6.82 -11.19 3.34
C ASP A 53 -6.58 -9.87 2.58
N ILE A 54 -6.30 -9.94 1.28
CA ILE A 54 -5.83 -8.78 0.50
C ILE A 54 -6.75 -8.54 -0.69
N GLU A 55 -7.44 -7.41 -0.68
CA GLU A 55 -8.18 -6.88 -1.84
C GLU A 55 -7.20 -6.14 -2.75
N VAL A 56 -7.03 -6.60 -3.98
CA VAL A 56 -6.10 -6.00 -4.95
C VAL A 56 -6.84 -4.98 -5.81
N ILE A 57 -6.28 -3.77 -5.90
CA ILE A 57 -6.73 -2.69 -6.76
C ILE A 57 -5.59 -2.38 -7.72
N SER A 58 -5.65 -3.01 -8.89
CA SER A 58 -4.68 -2.81 -9.96
C SER A 58 -5.24 -1.84 -11.00
N MET A 59 -4.45 -0.80 -11.31
CA MET A 59 -4.80 0.16 -12.36
C MET A 59 -3.54 0.63 -13.08
N GLY A 60 -3.71 1.13 -14.31
CA GLY A 60 -2.64 1.83 -15.00
C GLY A 60 -2.22 3.11 -14.25
N ARG A 61 -0.98 3.56 -14.48
CA ARG A 61 -0.33 4.68 -13.76
C ARG A 61 -1.21 5.93 -13.57
N TYR A 62 -1.90 6.35 -14.62
CA TYR A 62 -2.81 7.51 -14.56
C TYR A 62 -4.04 7.23 -13.69
N GLY A 63 -4.67 6.06 -13.87
CA GLY A 63 -5.81 5.63 -13.06
C GLY A 63 -5.46 5.56 -11.58
N THR A 64 -4.32 4.96 -11.23
CA THR A 64 -3.80 4.92 -9.86
C THR A 64 -3.60 6.32 -9.27
N SER A 65 -3.05 7.25 -10.06
CA SER A 65 -2.78 8.61 -9.58
C SER A 65 -4.07 9.37 -9.26
N ILE A 66 -5.08 9.28 -10.14
CA ILE A 66 -6.40 9.89 -9.93
C ILE A 66 -7.11 9.21 -8.75
N TYR A 67 -7.06 7.89 -8.68
CA TYR A 67 -7.67 7.12 -7.60
C TYR A 67 -7.13 7.55 -6.24
N LEU A 68 -5.80 7.59 -6.08
CA LEU A 68 -5.16 8.02 -4.83
C LEU A 68 -5.48 9.48 -4.47
N PHE A 69 -5.55 10.36 -5.47
CA PHE A 69 -5.97 11.74 -5.25
C PHE A 69 -7.40 11.84 -4.70
N LEU A 70 -8.36 11.13 -5.29
CA LEU A 70 -9.74 11.07 -4.81
C LEU A 70 -9.83 10.46 -3.40
N LYS A 71 -9.04 9.43 -3.10
CA LYS A 71 -9.00 8.86 -1.74
C LYS A 71 -8.42 9.82 -0.71
N ALA A 72 -7.37 10.56 -1.07
CA ALA A 72 -6.83 11.61 -0.21
C ALA A 72 -7.88 12.69 0.10
N LEU A 73 -8.58 13.20 -0.92
CA LEU A 73 -9.66 14.20 -0.73
C LEU A 73 -10.79 13.69 0.18
N ASN A 74 -11.08 12.40 0.16
CA ASN A 74 -12.10 11.76 1.00
C ASN A 74 -11.59 11.36 2.40
N GLY A 75 -10.39 11.80 2.80
CA GLY A 75 -9.85 11.54 4.14
C GLY A 75 -9.54 10.06 4.42
N ALA A 76 -9.19 9.31 3.38
CA ALA A 76 -8.67 7.95 3.51
C ALA A 76 -7.26 7.94 4.13
N ASP A 77 -6.96 6.89 4.88
CA ASP A 77 -5.61 6.60 5.35
C ASP A 77 -4.82 5.96 4.20
N LEU A 78 -3.78 6.64 3.73
CA LEU A 78 -2.96 6.21 2.60
C LEU A 78 -1.56 5.84 3.10
N ILE A 79 -1.24 4.55 3.10
CA ILE A 79 0.00 3.99 3.61
C ILE A 79 0.91 3.62 2.44
N PHE A 80 1.98 4.36 2.23
CA PHE A 80 2.97 4.05 1.20
C PHE A 80 3.98 3.03 1.74
N SER A 81 4.00 1.83 1.15
CA SER A 81 4.64 0.65 1.73
C SER A 81 5.98 0.23 1.10
N ALA A 82 6.47 0.98 0.11
CA ALA A 82 7.67 0.67 -0.66
C ALA A 82 8.52 1.94 -0.81
N PRO A 83 9.82 1.84 -1.16
CA PRO A 83 10.81 2.83 -0.78
C PRO A 83 10.50 4.20 -1.39
N LEU A 84 10.73 5.23 -0.58
CA LEU A 84 10.47 6.62 -0.91
C LEU A 84 11.56 7.24 -1.79
N ALA A 85 12.22 6.43 -2.63
CA ALA A 85 13.04 6.98 -3.69
C ALA A 85 12.14 7.49 -4.84
N GLY A 86 12.45 8.67 -5.36
CA GLY A 86 11.85 9.16 -6.60
C GLY A 86 10.35 9.49 -6.54
N LYS A 87 9.54 8.79 -7.34
CA LYS A 87 8.19 9.23 -7.74
C LYS A 87 7.10 8.99 -6.69
N ALA A 88 7.19 7.90 -5.92
CA ALA A 88 6.20 7.58 -4.87
C ALA A 88 6.22 8.63 -3.75
N ARG A 89 7.41 9.05 -3.30
CA ARG A 89 7.56 10.12 -2.30
C ARG A 89 7.01 11.46 -2.81
N LYS A 90 7.30 11.82 -4.06
CA LYS A 90 6.74 13.04 -4.67
C LYS A 90 5.21 13.01 -4.68
N LEU A 91 4.61 11.86 -5.01
CA LEU A 91 3.16 11.69 -4.96
C LEU A 91 2.64 11.80 -3.52
N ALA A 92 3.24 11.11 -2.55
CA ALA A 92 2.85 11.19 -1.14
C ALA A 92 2.92 12.64 -0.62
N THR A 93 4.02 13.36 -0.91
CA THR A 93 4.17 14.78 -0.55
C THR A 93 3.11 15.66 -1.22
N PHE A 94 2.78 15.40 -2.48
CA PHE A 94 1.71 16.13 -3.17
C PHE A 94 0.34 15.87 -2.52
N LEU A 95 0.01 14.61 -2.25
CA LEU A 95 -1.25 14.23 -1.59
C LEU A 95 -1.35 14.78 -0.16
N ASN A 96 -0.22 14.94 0.53
CA ASN A 96 -0.18 15.49 1.89
C ASN A 96 -0.64 16.97 1.96
N LYS A 97 -0.67 17.67 0.82
CA LYS A 97 -1.27 19.01 0.73
C LYS A 97 -2.80 19.00 0.87
N PHE A 98 -3.42 17.84 0.63
CA PHE A 98 -4.88 17.67 0.60
C PHE A 98 -5.41 16.81 1.75
N SER A 99 -4.55 15.97 2.34
CA SER A 99 -4.88 15.11 3.47
C SER A 99 -3.70 14.96 4.40
N LYS A 100 -3.92 15.06 5.71
CA LYS A 100 -2.88 14.76 6.72
C LYS A 100 -2.77 13.26 7.03
N LYS A 101 -3.54 12.41 6.35
CA LYS A 101 -3.58 10.96 6.56
C LYS A 101 -2.72 10.20 5.55
N ILE A 102 -1.52 10.71 5.32
CA ILE A 102 -0.52 10.10 4.46
C ILE A 102 0.58 9.53 5.34
N TYR A 103 0.75 8.22 5.32
CA TYR A 103 1.69 7.48 6.15
C TYR A 103 2.75 6.83 5.29
N LEU A 104 3.96 6.83 5.84
CA LEU A 104 5.15 6.34 5.17
C LEU A 104 5.72 5.21 6.02
N VAL A 105 5.84 4.02 5.44
CA VAL A 105 6.50 2.88 6.10
C VAL A 105 7.98 3.20 6.28
N GLU A 106 8.54 2.80 7.43
CA GLU A 106 9.95 3.04 7.76
C GLU A 106 10.85 2.09 6.96
N GLU A 107 12.01 2.60 6.55
CA GLU A 107 13.01 1.88 5.76
C GLU A 107 14.21 1.56 6.65
N GLU A 108 14.45 0.28 6.92
CA GLU A 108 15.69 -0.22 7.54
C GLU A 108 16.44 -1.09 6.52
N GLY A 109 17.31 -0.47 5.73
CA GLY A 109 17.98 -1.14 4.61
C GLY A 109 16.99 -1.50 3.49
N ASN A 110 16.95 -2.76 3.05
CA ASN A 110 15.98 -3.25 2.06
C ASN A 110 14.72 -3.88 2.70
N ILE A 111 14.58 -3.78 4.03
CA ILE A 111 13.48 -4.38 4.79
C ILE A 111 12.53 -3.25 5.19
N TYR A 112 11.24 -3.46 4.93
CA TYR A 112 10.19 -2.47 5.17
C TYR A 112 9.44 -2.83 6.46
N GLU A 113 9.53 -2.01 7.49
CA GLU A 113 8.87 -2.30 8.78
C GLU A 113 7.62 -1.45 8.99
N LEU A 114 6.51 -2.12 9.30
CA LEU A 114 5.28 -1.43 9.71
C LEU A 114 5.50 -0.83 11.10
N ASN A 115 5.66 0.49 11.16
CA ASN A 115 5.74 1.15 12.44
C ASN A 115 4.43 1.00 13.26
N SER A 116 4.54 1.19 14.57
CA SER A 116 3.44 0.96 15.50
C SER A 116 2.19 1.83 15.23
N GLU A 117 2.36 3.00 14.63
CA GLU A 117 1.25 3.85 14.22
C GLU A 117 0.48 3.24 13.04
N ILE A 118 1.20 2.82 12.00
CA ILE A 118 0.64 2.18 10.81
C ILE A 118 -0.09 0.89 11.18
N LEU A 119 0.51 0.08 12.07
CA LEU A 119 -0.11 -1.16 12.54
C LEU A 119 -1.47 -0.88 13.21
N LYS A 120 -1.55 0.11 14.10
CA LYS A 120 -2.82 0.52 14.75
C LYS A 120 -3.88 0.96 13.74
N ARG A 121 -3.49 1.65 12.67
CA ARG A 121 -4.43 2.10 11.61
C ARG A 121 -4.96 0.94 10.77
N LEU A 122 -4.14 -0.07 10.55
CA LEU A 122 -4.53 -1.26 9.80
C LEU A 122 -5.39 -2.23 10.61
N GLN A 123 -5.27 -2.19 11.95
CA GLN A 123 -6.04 -3.02 12.88
C GLN A 123 -7.38 -2.40 13.33
N SER A 124 -7.53 -1.07 13.22
CA SER A 124 -8.78 -0.36 13.52
C SER A 124 -9.87 -0.58 12.48
#